data_AF-A0A7K1LFF8-F1
#
_entry.id   AF-A0A7K1LFF8-F1
#
_cell.length_a   1.000
_cell.length_b   1.000
_cell.length_c   1.000
_cell.angle_alpha   90.00
_cell.angle_beta   90.00
_cell.angle_gamma   90.00
#
_symmetry.space_group_name_H-M   'P 1'
#
loop_
_entity.id
_entity.type
_entity.pdbx_description
1 polymer ?
#
loop_
_entity_poly.entity_id
_entity_poly.type
_entity_poly.pdbx_seq_one_letter_code
_entity_poly.pdbx_strand_id
1 'polypeptide(L)'
;MADFDFLSPALTTAPKTPPKVSSRAFRSAIEEALIGTYTRQDLETVLGEELKLSWPVMNTEPSESEYTKRDVIKGYTKGWDLPKLVSLARRMVAELDLNEVLLADLNALLAAHDRGGGVVTPPKNLIFAANGPKPELVLRDAVNNDIEITRNGEYCLVFDQPIPADGLTYQNLIDWWRQRQGLPETTSDREVGVHLHARLRESLGVNPVETLVFDTYAARYRNNRFDVPALIPQVYLHFDPATQLARRATGQNGSPLARQRMDFLILFSSRHRVVLEVDGKQHYAHGDVASPKLYSEMVAEDRRLRLTGYEVYRFGGAELMADGAAQMLADFFDQLAERMR
;
A
#
# COMPACT_ATOMS: atom_id res chain seq x y z
N MET A 1 13.40 -54.42 31.00
CA MET A 1 12.28 -53.95 30.15
C MET A 1 11.36 -53.21 31.08
N ALA A 2 11.64 -51.92 31.26
CA ALA A 2 11.00 -50.81 30.55
C ALA A 2 9.72 -50.43 31.29
N ASP A 3 9.82 -49.39 32.12
CA ASP A 3 8.72 -48.44 32.31
C ASP A 3 9.37 -47.07 32.53
N PHE A 4 9.26 -46.26 31.48
CA PHE A 4 9.63 -44.86 31.41
C PHE A 4 8.49 -44.05 32.00
N ASP A 5 8.69 -43.46 33.18
CA ASP A 5 7.72 -42.52 33.76
C ASP A 5 7.94 -41.12 33.16
N PHE A 6 7.30 -40.90 32.01
CA PHE A 6 7.30 -39.65 31.25
C PHE A 6 6.12 -38.78 31.71
N LEU A 7 6.22 -38.15 32.88
CA LEU A 7 5.26 -37.12 33.30
C LEU A 7 6.02 -35.87 33.76
N SER A 8 6.56 -35.14 32.77
CA SER A 8 6.74 -33.69 32.91
C SER A 8 5.36 -33.04 32.94
N PRO A 9 5.08 -32.11 33.86
CA PRO A 9 3.86 -31.33 33.79
C PRO A 9 3.96 -30.43 32.56
N ALA A 10 3.17 -30.74 31.53
CA ALA A 10 2.92 -29.83 30.44
C ALA A 10 2.39 -28.54 31.06
N LEU A 11 3.21 -27.49 31.05
CA LEU A 11 2.80 -26.11 31.28
C LEU A 11 1.73 -25.82 30.23
N THR A 12 0.47 -25.99 30.64
CA THR A 12 -0.71 -25.49 29.97
C THR A 12 -0.57 -23.98 29.93
N THR A 13 0.01 -23.48 28.84
CA THR A 13 -0.09 -22.07 28.48
C THR A 13 -1.56 -21.81 28.19
N ALA A 14 -2.26 -21.28 29.19
CA ALA A 14 -3.60 -20.75 28.99
C ALA A 14 -3.57 -19.83 27.75
N PRO A 15 -4.60 -19.86 26.88
CA PRO A 15 -4.63 -18.96 25.73
C PRO A 15 -4.53 -17.53 26.24
N LYS A 16 -3.39 -16.86 25.97
CA LYS A 16 -3.19 -15.45 26.28
C LYS A 16 -4.41 -14.71 25.74
N THR A 17 -5.13 -14.00 26.61
CA THR A 17 -6.27 -13.19 26.21
C THR A 17 -5.86 -12.35 25.00
N PRO A 18 -6.65 -12.33 23.91
CA PRO A 18 -6.24 -11.62 22.71
C PRO A 18 -5.88 -10.17 23.06
N PRO A 19 -4.72 -9.67 22.61
CA PRO A 19 -4.22 -8.40 23.07
C PRO A 19 -5.20 -7.28 22.69
N LYS A 20 -5.45 -6.37 23.62
CA LYS A 20 -6.38 -5.25 23.42
C LYS A 20 -5.72 -4.21 22.52
N VAL A 21 -6.17 -4.14 21.28
CA VAL A 21 -5.69 -3.17 20.28
C VAL A 21 -6.02 -1.75 20.75
N SER A 22 -4.99 -0.93 20.94
CA SER A 22 -5.10 0.48 21.31
C SER A 22 -3.77 1.20 21.10
N SER A 23 -3.77 2.53 20.95
CA SER A 23 -2.54 3.32 20.84
C SER A 23 -1.62 3.12 22.05
N ARG A 24 -2.21 2.93 23.25
CA ARG A 24 -1.46 2.62 24.46
C ARG A 24 -0.73 1.27 24.36
N ALA A 25 -1.40 0.23 23.86
CA ALA A 25 -0.81 -1.10 23.74
C ALA A 25 0.33 -1.12 22.73
N PHE A 26 0.12 -0.54 21.54
CA PHE A 26 1.17 -0.43 20.52
C PHE A 26 2.35 0.40 21.00
N ARG A 27 2.11 1.54 21.67
CA ARG A 27 3.19 2.36 22.22
C ARG A 27 4.02 1.61 23.25
N SER A 28 3.39 0.86 24.17
CA SER A 28 4.10 0.05 25.16
C SER A 28 4.95 -1.03 24.49
N ALA A 29 4.38 -1.77 23.53
CA ALA A 29 5.08 -2.84 22.84
C ALA A 29 6.27 -2.34 22.00
N ILE A 30 6.11 -1.20 21.31
CA ILE A 30 7.20 -0.54 20.57
C ILE A 30 8.30 -0.09 21.52
N GLU A 31 7.95 0.58 22.63
CA GLU A 31 8.91 1.00 23.64
C GLU A 31 9.67 -0.19 24.21
N GLU A 32 8.99 -1.27 24.58
CA GLU A 32 9.60 -2.48 25.14
C GLU A 32 10.52 -3.17 24.14
N ALA A 33 10.09 -3.32 22.88
CA ALA A 33 10.88 -3.90 21.81
C ALA A 33 12.18 -3.13 21.56
N LEU A 34 12.10 -1.80 21.46
CA LEU A 34 13.27 -0.95 21.21
C LEU A 34 14.20 -0.89 22.43
N ILE A 35 13.65 -0.73 23.65
CA ILE A 35 14.43 -0.65 24.89
C ILE A 35 15.16 -1.96 25.19
N GLY A 36 14.51 -3.09 24.92
CA GLY A 36 15.03 -4.44 25.14
C GLY A 36 16.10 -4.85 24.13
N THR A 37 16.12 -4.23 22.95
CA THR A 37 17.02 -4.61 21.86
C THR A 37 18.23 -3.68 21.73
N TYR A 38 18.03 -2.36 21.82
CA TYR A 38 19.06 -1.38 21.47
C TYR A 38 19.60 -0.64 22.68
N THR A 39 20.87 -0.23 22.66
CA THR A 39 21.41 0.70 23.65
C THR A 39 20.85 2.10 23.43
N ARG A 40 21.09 3.03 24.36
CA ARG A 40 20.60 4.41 24.21
C ARG A 40 21.22 5.07 22.97
N GLN A 41 22.51 4.86 22.75
CA GLN A 41 23.24 5.44 21.64
C GLN A 41 22.76 4.87 20.30
N ASP A 42 22.53 3.55 20.22
CA ASP A 42 22.07 2.90 18.98
C ASP A 42 20.65 3.31 18.59
N LEU A 43 19.79 3.69 19.55
CA LEU A 43 18.42 4.15 19.24
C LEU A 43 18.40 5.40 18.37
N GLU A 44 19.43 6.23 18.43
CA GLU A 44 19.54 7.44 17.61
C GLU A 44 19.74 7.07 16.14
N THR A 45 20.65 6.13 15.87
CA THR A 45 20.89 5.58 14.53
C THR A 45 19.69 4.79 14.01
N VAL A 46 19.13 3.89 14.82
CA VAL A 46 18.01 3.04 14.38
C VAL A 46 16.77 3.88 14.08
N LEU A 47 16.42 4.85 14.92
CA LEU A 47 15.22 5.67 14.70
C LEU A 47 15.43 6.71 13.59
N GLY A 48 16.59 7.37 13.57
CA GLY A 48 16.86 8.46 12.63
C GLY A 48 17.32 8.00 11.25
N GLU A 49 18.20 7.00 11.17
CA GLU A 49 18.85 6.57 9.93
C GLU A 49 18.18 5.32 9.33
N GLU A 50 18.01 4.26 10.11
CA GLU A 50 17.43 3.00 9.62
C GLU A 50 15.92 3.15 9.37
N LEU A 51 15.20 3.62 10.40
CA LEU A 51 13.76 3.85 10.32
C LEU A 51 13.40 5.20 9.69
N LYS A 52 14.38 6.07 9.42
CA LYS A 52 14.17 7.37 8.75
C LYS A 52 13.12 8.26 9.41
N LEU A 53 13.02 8.23 10.74
CA LEU A 53 12.07 9.06 11.47
C LEU A 53 12.65 10.46 11.70
N SER A 54 11.81 11.48 11.56
CA SER A 54 12.19 12.86 11.84
C SER A 54 11.97 13.20 13.31
N TRP A 55 12.94 13.85 13.96
CA TRP A 55 12.81 14.36 15.32
C TRP A 55 11.94 15.62 15.34
N PRO A 56 10.76 15.62 15.99
CA PRO A 56 9.81 16.73 15.90
C PRO A 56 9.98 17.77 17.02
N VAL A 57 10.86 17.54 18.01
CA VAL A 57 10.99 18.42 19.18
C VAL A 57 11.97 19.54 18.86
N MET A 58 11.46 20.78 18.80
CA MET A 58 12.29 21.95 18.53
C MET A 58 13.22 22.26 19.71
N ASN A 59 14.43 22.70 19.40
CA ASN A 59 15.47 23.10 20.35
C ASN A 59 15.99 21.98 21.26
N THR A 60 15.77 20.73 20.88
CA THR A 60 16.38 19.59 21.57
C THR A 60 16.94 18.59 20.58
N GLU A 61 18.02 17.91 20.97
CA GLU A 61 18.59 16.81 20.20
C GLU A 61 18.31 15.46 20.85
N PRO A 62 18.09 14.39 20.06
CA PRO A 62 18.00 13.01 20.60
C PRO A 62 19.21 12.62 21.46
N SER A 63 20.37 13.23 21.17
CA SER A 63 21.69 13.00 21.80
C SER A 63 21.82 13.58 23.22
N GLU A 64 20.87 14.40 23.69
CA GLU A 64 20.95 15.05 24.99
C GLU A 64 20.99 14.04 26.14
N SER A 65 22.03 14.10 26.98
CA SER A 65 22.33 13.08 28.01
C SER A 65 21.23 12.89 29.07
N GLU A 66 20.30 13.82 29.18
CA GLU A 66 19.17 13.77 30.11
C GLU A 66 18.05 12.81 29.68
N TYR A 67 17.95 12.48 28.38
CA TYR A 67 16.90 11.56 27.91
C TYR A 67 17.18 10.10 28.28
N THR A 68 16.20 9.43 28.87
CA THR A 68 16.23 7.97 28.94
C THR A 68 15.95 7.37 27.56
N LYS A 69 16.23 6.07 27.36
CA LYS A 69 15.81 5.37 26.12
C LYS A 69 14.34 5.61 25.77
N ARG A 70 13.48 5.61 26.80
CA ARG A 70 12.05 5.84 26.66
C ARG A 70 11.73 7.27 26.21
N ASP A 71 12.47 8.26 26.70
CA ASP A 71 12.25 9.66 26.33
C ASP A 71 12.64 9.92 24.88
N VAL A 72 13.73 9.30 24.39
CA VAL A 72 14.11 9.35 22.96
C VAL A 72 12.99 8.76 22.10
N ILE A 73 12.52 7.55 22.40
CA ILE A 73 11.44 6.89 21.63
C ILE A 73 10.15 7.74 21.65
N LYS A 74 9.81 8.32 22.81
CA LYS A 74 8.64 9.20 22.95
C LYS A 74 8.80 10.51 22.20
N GLY A 75 10.02 11.03 22.08
CA GLY A 75 10.32 12.22 21.28
C GLY A 75 9.97 12.00 19.81
N TYR A 76 10.48 10.90 19.22
CA TYR A 76 10.18 10.54 17.82
C TYR A 76 8.69 10.24 17.58
N THR A 77 8.02 9.58 18.53
CA THR A 77 6.63 9.12 18.38
C THR A 77 5.60 10.05 19.04
N LYS A 78 5.99 11.29 19.34
CA LYS A 78 5.14 12.26 20.06
C LYS A 78 3.93 12.62 19.23
N GLY A 79 2.74 12.51 19.83
CA GLY A 79 1.47 12.86 19.17
C GLY A 79 1.00 11.87 18.10
N TRP A 80 1.68 10.72 17.93
CA TRP A 80 1.26 9.70 16.99
C TRP A 80 0.01 8.98 17.46
N ASP A 81 -0.91 8.79 16.52
CA ASP A 81 -2.13 8.02 16.62
C ASP A 81 -1.88 6.53 16.35
N LEU A 82 -2.92 5.71 16.53
CA LEU A 82 -2.85 4.26 16.33
C LEU A 82 -2.23 3.85 14.97
N PRO A 83 -2.64 4.39 13.81
CA PRO A 83 -2.11 3.96 12.51
C PRO A 83 -0.63 4.22 12.35
N LYS A 84 -0.13 5.38 12.78
CA LYS A 84 1.31 5.67 12.75
C LYS A 84 2.08 4.69 13.64
N LEU A 85 1.52 4.32 14.80
CA LEU A 85 2.13 3.32 15.68
C LEU A 85 2.08 1.90 15.07
N VAL A 86 0.96 1.50 14.46
CA VAL A 86 0.82 0.21 13.76
C VAL A 86 1.82 0.14 12.60
N SER A 87 1.93 1.20 11.83
CA SER A 87 2.88 1.37 10.73
C SER A 87 4.33 1.17 11.19
N LEU A 88 4.72 1.86 12.26
CA LEU A 88 6.04 1.67 12.87
C LEU A 88 6.26 0.26 13.39
N ALA A 89 5.27 -0.33 14.09
CA ALA A 89 5.37 -1.71 14.54
C ALA A 89 5.60 -2.69 13.39
N ARG A 90 4.93 -2.50 12.24
CA ARG A 90 5.16 -3.33 11.04
C ARG A 90 6.58 -3.15 10.49
N ARG A 91 7.06 -1.91 10.41
CA ARG A 91 8.41 -1.61 9.97
C ARG A 91 9.44 -2.24 10.89
N MET A 92 9.26 -2.14 12.21
CA MET A 92 10.15 -2.78 13.18
C MET A 92 10.20 -4.31 13.01
N VAL A 93 9.04 -4.96 12.81
CA VAL A 93 8.97 -6.41 12.58
C VAL A 93 9.63 -6.83 11.27
N ALA A 94 9.61 -5.97 10.25
CA ALA A 94 10.12 -6.27 8.91
C ALA A 94 11.60 -5.89 8.71
N GLU A 95 12.04 -4.79 9.33
CA GLU A 95 13.32 -4.13 9.06
C GLU A 95 14.35 -4.38 10.19
N LEU A 96 13.92 -4.69 11.42
CA LEU A 96 14.81 -4.77 12.59
C LEU A 96 14.97 -6.20 13.12
N ASP A 97 16.15 -6.49 13.65
CA ASP A 97 16.45 -7.76 14.33
C ASP A 97 16.07 -7.68 15.82
N LEU A 98 14.80 -8.00 16.11
CA LEU A 98 14.23 -7.94 17.45
C LEU A 98 14.32 -9.28 18.18
N ASN A 99 14.42 -9.22 19.51
CA ASN A 99 14.30 -10.42 20.36
C ASN A 99 13.00 -11.19 20.08
N GLU A 100 13.07 -12.53 19.95
CA GLU A 100 11.94 -13.41 19.59
C GLU A 100 10.68 -13.19 20.43
N VAL A 101 10.82 -12.91 21.73
CA VAL A 101 9.67 -12.69 22.63
C VAL A 101 8.98 -11.36 22.31
N LEU A 102 9.76 -10.30 22.12
CA LEU A 102 9.26 -8.95 21.81
C LEU A 102 8.68 -8.91 20.39
N LEU A 103 9.30 -9.64 19.47
CA LEU A 103 8.79 -9.87 18.11
C LEU A 103 7.44 -10.59 18.15
N ALA A 104 7.29 -11.62 19.00
CA ALA A 104 6.02 -12.35 19.15
C ALA A 104 4.89 -11.46 19.71
N ASP A 105 5.20 -10.58 20.68
CA ASP A 105 4.19 -9.68 21.26
C ASP A 105 3.75 -8.59 20.25
N LEU A 106 4.67 -8.02 19.47
CA LEU A 106 4.34 -7.11 18.36
C LEU A 106 3.50 -7.82 17.30
N ASN A 107 3.89 -9.04 16.89
CA ASN A 107 3.12 -9.84 15.94
C ASN A 107 1.73 -10.19 16.46
N ALA A 108 1.56 -10.47 17.75
CA ALA A 108 0.27 -10.74 18.35
C ALA A 108 -0.64 -9.49 18.35
N LEU A 109 -0.09 -8.30 18.62
CA LEU A 109 -0.81 -7.03 18.52
C LEU A 109 -1.19 -6.70 17.08
N LEU A 110 -0.28 -6.87 16.14
CA LEU A 110 -0.54 -6.71 14.70
C LEU A 110 -1.60 -7.70 14.22
N ALA A 111 -1.52 -8.97 14.60
CA ALA A 111 -2.52 -9.97 14.26
C ALA A 111 -3.89 -9.64 14.87
N ALA A 112 -3.92 -9.14 16.11
CA ALA A 112 -5.16 -8.73 16.75
C ALA A 112 -5.80 -7.51 16.09
N HIS A 113 -4.98 -6.55 15.66
CA HIS A 113 -5.38 -5.39 14.85
C HIS A 113 -5.92 -5.84 13.48
N ASP A 114 -5.22 -6.78 12.85
CA ASP A 114 -5.50 -7.26 11.49
C ASP A 114 -6.71 -8.17 11.37
N ARG A 115 -7.29 -8.61 12.50
CA ARG A 115 -8.60 -9.31 12.49
C ARG A 115 -9.71 -8.46 11.86
N GLY A 116 -9.50 -7.14 11.69
CA GLY A 116 -10.38 -6.25 10.93
C GLY A 116 -10.36 -6.43 9.40
N GLY A 117 -9.43 -7.22 8.83
CA GLY A 117 -9.34 -7.51 7.40
C GLY A 117 -8.12 -6.88 6.70
N GLY A 118 -7.88 -7.29 5.44
CA GLY A 118 -6.76 -6.84 4.60
C GLY A 118 -6.12 -7.96 3.78
N VAL A 119 -5.27 -7.62 2.82
CA VAL A 119 -4.54 -8.59 1.99
C VAL A 119 -3.42 -9.26 2.82
N VAL A 120 -3.32 -10.59 2.76
CA VAL A 120 -2.46 -11.38 3.66
C VAL A 120 -0.96 -11.20 3.38
N THR A 121 -0.57 -11.15 2.09
CA THR A 121 0.83 -11.11 1.64
C THR A 121 1.22 -9.69 1.22
N PRO A 122 2.45 -9.20 1.50
CA PRO A 122 2.91 -7.89 1.03
C PRO A 122 2.92 -7.77 -0.49
N PRO A 123 2.76 -6.56 -1.06
CA PRO A 123 2.88 -6.36 -2.49
C PRO A 123 4.35 -6.48 -2.92
N LYS A 124 4.61 -7.22 -4.00
CA LYS A 124 5.98 -7.50 -4.47
C LYS A 124 6.40 -6.64 -5.66
N ASN A 125 5.51 -6.47 -6.64
CA ASN A 125 5.75 -5.71 -7.85
C ASN A 125 4.53 -4.83 -8.14
N LEU A 126 4.76 -3.61 -8.63
CA LEU A 126 3.69 -2.70 -9.06
C LEU A 126 3.94 -2.26 -10.51
N ILE A 127 3.07 -2.71 -11.41
CA ILE A 127 3.07 -2.36 -12.83
C ILE A 127 1.86 -1.49 -13.10
N PHE A 128 2.08 -0.27 -13.59
CA PHE A 128 1.04 0.76 -13.59
C PHE A 128 1.25 1.82 -14.67
N ALA A 129 0.31 2.77 -14.75
CA ALA A 129 0.37 3.94 -15.62
C ALA A 129 0.74 3.63 -17.08
N ALA A 130 0.20 2.54 -17.63
CA ALA A 130 0.39 2.20 -19.03
C ALA A 130 -0.28 3.25 -19.94
N ASN A 131 0.49 3.91 -20.80
CA ASN A 131 0.02 4.93 -21.74
C ASN A 131 0.00 4.45 -23.21
N GLY A 132 0.01 3.12 -23.41
CA GLY A 132 0.03 2.50 -24.72
C GLY A 132 -0.43 1.04 -24.68
N PRO A 133 0.01 0.19 -25.63
CA PRO A 133 -0.36 -1.22 -25.66
C PRO A 133 -0.09 -1.93 -24.33
N LYS A 134 -0.94 -2.92 -24.02
CA LYS A 134 -0.85 -3.69 -22.78
C LYS A 134 0.52 -4.40 -22.66
N PRO A 135 1.20 -4.34 -21.49
CA PRO A 135 2.44 -5.07 -21.26
C PRO A 135 2.23 -6.59 -21.31
N GLU A 136 3.16 -7.29 -21.95
CA GLU A 136 3.20 -8.75 -21.98
C GLU A 136 4.20 -9.28 -20.95
N LEU A 137 3.69 -9.91 -19.90
CA LEU A 137 4.48 -10.42 -18.80
C LEU A 137 4.79 -11.91 -18.98
N VAL A 138 5.93 -12.37 -18.50
CA VAL A 138 6.25 -13.79 -18.36
C VAL A 138 6.85 -14.04 -16.98
N LEU A 139 6.49 -15.17 -16.39
CA LEU A 139 7.13 -15.67 -15.17
C LEU A 139 8.38 -16.42 -15.60
N ARG A 140 9.56 -15.81 -15.47
CA ARG A 140 10.84 -16.44 -15.88
C ARG A 140 11.34 -17.41 -14.84
N ASP A 141 11.15 -17.05 -13.58
CA ASP A 141 11.45 -17.89 -12.44
C ASP A 141 10.22 -17.98 -11.53
N ALA A 142 9.57 -19.14 -11.52
CA ALA A 142 8.39 -19.36 -10.70
C ALA A 142 8.71 -19.54 -9.21
N VAL A 143 9.94 -19.94 -8.88
CA VAL A 143 10.39 -20.14 -7.50
C VAL A 143 10.64 -18.77 -6.86
N ASN A 144 11.33 -17.89 -7.58
CA ASN A 144 11.64 -16.54 -7.12
C ASN A 144 10.51 -15.52 -7.39
N ASN A 145 9.52 -15.89 -8.20
CA ASN A 145 8.45 -15.02 -8.69
C ASN A 145 8.96 -13.87 -9.56
N ASP A 146 9.98 -14.13 -10.39
CA ASP A 146 10.56 -13.13 -11.28
C ASP A 146 9.67 -12.95 -12.50
N ILE A 147 9.04 -11.77 -12.57
CA ILE A 147 8.19 -11.35 -13.66
C ILE A 147 9.01 -10.45 -14.59
N GLU A 148 9.09 -10.79 -15.88
CA GLU A 148 9.68 -9.91 -16.90
C GLU A 148 8.62 -9.42 -17.89
N ILE A 149 8.75 -8.17 -18.31
CA ILE A 149 7.96 -7.59 -19.40
C ILE A 149 8.68 -7.86 -20.73
N THR A 150 8.13 -8.77 -21.53
CA THR A 150 8.70 -9.19 -22.82
C THR A 150 8.33 -8.28 -23.99
N ARG A 151 7.21 -7.56 -23.89
CA ARG A 151 6.75 -6.58 -24.89
C ARG A 151 5.99 -5.44 -24.25
N ASN A 152 6.05 -4.25 -24.87
CA ASN A 152 5.32 -3.04 -24.47
C ASN A 152 5.71 -2.52 -23.08
N GLY A 153 6.90 -2.88 -22.58
CA GLY A 153 7.39 -2.41 -21.28
C GLY A 153 7.65 -0.90 -21.26
N GLU A 154 7.98 -0.32 -22.41
CA GLU A 154 8.21 1.12 -22.60
C GLU A 154 6.97 1.98 -22.32
N TYR A 155 5.76 1.40 -22.42
CA TYR A 155 4.52 2.11 -22.19
C TYR A 155 4.09 2.13 -20.73
N CYS A 156 4.66 1.27 -19.87
CA CYS A 156 4.26 1.14 -18.48
C CYS A 156 5.37 1.53 -17.51
N LEU A 157 4.96 1.84 -16.28
CA LEU A 157 5.86 2.05 -15.17
C LEU A 157 5.93 0.76 -14.34
N VAL A 158 7.14 0.48 -13.85
CA VAL A 158 7.41 -0.64 -12.94
C VAL A 158 8.09 -0.03 -11.72
N PHE A 159 7.41 -0.06 -10.59
CA PHE A 159 8.01 0.27 -9.31
C PHE A 159 8.70 -1.00 -8.79
N ASP A 160 10.03 -0.93 -8.78
CA ASP A 160 10.99 -2.01 -8.56
C ASP A 160 11.69 -1.91 -7.19
N GLN A 161 11.26 -0.98 -6.34
CA GLN A 161 11.73 -0.86 -4.97
C GLN A 161 10.81 -1.62 -4.00
N PRO A 162 11.32 -2.06 -2.83
CA PRO A 162 10.49 -2.63 -1.78
C PRO A 162 9.37 -1.66 -1.38
N ILE A 163 8.13 -2.15 -1.35
CA ILE A 163 7.00 -1.33 -0.92
C ILE A 163 7.00 -1.28 0.62
N PRO A 164 7.01 -0.07 1.22
CA PRO A 164 7.06 0.07 2.67
C PRO A 164 5.87 -0.60 3.37
N ALA A 165 6.09 -1.13 4.56
CA ALA A 165 5.07 -1.86 5.30
C ALA A 165 3.90 -0.95 5.77
N ASP A 166 4.15 0.35 5.86
CA ASP A 166 3.26 1.45 6.18
C ASP A 166 2.63 2.13 4.95
N GLY A 167 2.82 1.57 3.76
CA GLY A 167 2.15 2.00 2.54
C GLY A 167 3.08 2.73 1.56
N LEU A 168 2.56 3.04 0.38
CA LEU A 168 3.31 3.73 -0.65
C LEU A 168 2.88 5.19 -0.68
N THR A 169 3.71 6.08 -0.14
CA THR A 169 3.46 7.53 -0.14
C THR A 169 3.83 8.16 -1.47
N TYR A 170 3.35 9.39 -1.70
CA TYR A 170 3.76 10.15 -2.87
C TYR A 170 5.24 10.53 -2.83
N GLN A 171 5.81 10.77 -1.63
CA GLN A 171 7.25 10.98 -1.46
C GLN A 171 8.05 9.76 -1.93
N ASN A 172 7.62 8.53 -1.61
CA ASN A 172 8.30 7.33 -2.09
C ASN A 172 8.32 7.27 -3.63
N LEU A 173 7.22 7.68 -4.29
CA LEU A 173 7.18 7.76 -5.74
C LEU A 173 8.05 8.88 -6.30
N ILE A 174 8.15 10.03 -5.62
CA ILE A 174 9.05 11.12 -6.02
C ILE A 174 10.51 10.65 -5.97
N ASP A 175 10.93 10.01 -4.88
CA ASP A 175 12.30 9.54 -4.71
C ASP A 175 12.67 8.48 -5.75
N TRP A 176 11.77 7.51 -5.97
CA TRP A 176 11.91 6.52 -7.04
C TRP A 176 11.96 7.18 -8.43
N TRP A 177 11.09 8.15 -8.70
CA TRP A 177 11.04 8.82 -10.00
C TRP A 177 12.28 9.65 -10.28
N ARG A 178 12.81 10.34 -9.26
CA ARG A 178 14.08 11.08 -9.32
C ARG A 178 15.23 10.16 -9.75
N GLN A 179 15.38 9.02 -9.07
CA GLN A 179 16.42 8.04 -9.36
C GLN A 179 16.25 7.46 -10.77
N ARG A 180 15.03 7.04 -11.13
CA ARG A 180 14.72 6.44 -12.43
C ARG A 180 15.01 7.39 -13.61
N GLN A 181 14.73 8.69 -13.44
CA GLN A 181 14.96 9.70 -14.48
C GLN A 181 16.37 10.29 -14.43
N GLY A 182 17.20 9.94 -13.44
CA GLY A 182 18.52 10.51 -13.25
C GLY A 182 18.48 12.03 -12.99
N LEU A 183 17.44 12.52 -12.32
CA LEU A 183 17.30 13.94 -12.02
C LEU A 183 18.29 14.35 -10.92
N PRO A 184 18.93 15.53 -11.02
CA PRO A 184 19.86 15.99 -9.99
C PRO A 184 19.20 16.12 -8.62
N GLU A 185 19.92 15.81 -7.54
CA GLU A 185 19.47 16.01 -6.15
C GLU A 185 19.12 17.47 -5.82
N THR A 186 19.63 18.43 -6.59
CA THR A 186 19.27 19.84 -6.47
C THR A 186 17.84 20.14 -6.96
N THR A 187 17.21 19.20 -7.68
CA THR A 187 15.84 19.33 -8.17
C THR A 187 14.87 19.15 -7.03
N SER A 188 14.02 20.16 -6.79
CA SER A 188 13.08 20.12 -5.67
C SER A 188 12.07 18.97 -5.83
N ASP A 189 11.63 18.40 -4.70
CA ASP A 189 10.59 17.35 -4.71
C ASP A 189 9.33 17.78 -5.46
N ARG A 190 9.00 19.07 -5.41
CA ARG A 190 7.86 19.64 -6.13
C ARG A 190 8.02 19.55 -7.65
N GLU A 191 9.21 19.86 -8.18
CA GLU A 191 9.47 19.77 -9.63
C GLU A 191 9.45 18.31 -10.10
N VAL A 192 10.08 17.41 -9.34
CA VAL A 192 10.03 15.98 -9.60
C VAL A 192 8.58 15.46 -9.56
N GLY A 193 7.80 15.88 -8.56
CA GLY A 193 6.39 15.55 -8.40
C GLY A 193 5.54 16.04 -9.58
N VAL A 194 5.76 17.25 -10.09
CA VAL A 194 5.07 17.74 -11.30
C VAL A 194 5.36 16.86 -12.51
N HIS A 195 6.63 16.47 -12.70
CA HIS A 195 7.02 15.59 -13.80
C HIS A 195 6.39 14.20 -13.67
N LEU A 196 6.41 13.63 -12.46
CA LEU A 196 5.76 12.36 -12.17
C LEU A 196 4.25 12.45 -12.42
N HIS A 197 3.58 13.48 -11.88
CA HIS A 197 2.14 13.68 -12.04
C HIS A 197 1.72 13.76 -13.51
N ALA A 198 2.48 14.49 -14.35
CA ALA A 198 2.24 14.55 -15.78
C ALA A 198 2.30 13.14 -16.42
N ARG A 199 3.34 12.37 -16.13
CA ARG A 199 3.48 11.00 -16.67
C ARG A 199 2.39 10.04 -16.20
N LEU A 200 1.93 10.18 -14.96
CA LEU A 200 0.82 9.39 -14.42
C LEU A 200 -0.49 9.77 -15.10
N ARG A 201 -0.75 11.07 -15.27
CA ARG A 201 -1.94 11.59 -15.97
C ARG A 201 -2.03 11.11 -17.42
N GLU A 202 -0.91 11.03 -18.13
CA GLU A 202 -0.87 10.51 -19.51
C GLU A 202 -1.46 9.11 -19.65
N SER A 203 -1.37 8.27 -18.60
CA SER A 203 -1.92 6.92 -18.64
C SER A 203 -3.45 6.85 -18.68
N LEU A 204 -4.13 7.92 -18.27
CA LEU A 204 -5.59 8.01 -18.26
C LEU A 204 -6.17 8.27 -19.67
N GLY A 205 -5.33 8.72 -20.62
CA GLY A 205 -5.76 9.07 -21.97
C GLY A 205 -6.87 10.13 -21.98
N VAL A 206 -7.76 10.06 -22.97
CA VAL A 206 -8.93 10.96 -23.07
C VAL A 206 -10.08 10.39 -22.24
N ASN A 207 -9.94 10.46 -20.91
CA ASN A 207 -10.99 10.06 -19.97
C ASN A 207 -11.23 11.16 -18.92
N PRO A 208 -12.24 12.04 -19.12
CA PRO A 208 -12.46 13.17 -18.23
C PRO A 208 -12.87 12.78 -16.81
N VAL A 209 -13.57 11.65 -16.63
CA VAL A 209 -14.04 11.21 -15.30
C VAL A 209 -12.91 10.61 -14.46
N GLU A 210 -12.05 9.78 -15.05
CA GLU A 210 -10.83 9.32 -14.38
C GLU A 210 -9.87 10.48 -14.10
N THR A 211 -9.73 11.40 -15.05
CA THR A 211 -8.93 12.61 -14.90
C THR A 211 -9.40 13.45 -13.72
N LEU A 212 -10.71 13.62 -13.55
CA LEU A 212 -11.30 14.31 -12.41
C LEU A 212 -10.95 13.64 -11.08
N VAL A 213 -11.06 12.31 -10.99
CA VAL A 213 -10.69 11.54 -9.79
C VAL A 213 -9.22 11.76 -9.45
N PHE A 214 -8.33 11.63 -10.45
CA PHE A 214 -6.90 11.78 -10.29
C PHE A 214 -6.50 13.20 -9.84
N ASP A 215 -7.01 14.23 -10.50
CA ASP A 215 -6.72 15.63 -10.17
C ASP A 215 -7.26 16.04 -8.80
N THR A 216 -8.45 15.57 -8.46
CA THR A 216 -9.07 15.86 -7.16
C THR A 216 -8.24 15.25 -6.03
N TYR A 217 -7.73 14.03 -6.22
CA TYR A 217 -6.81 13.44 -5.25
C TYR A 217 -5.49 14.20 -5.15
N ALA A 218 -4.91 14.58 -6.30
CA ALA A 218 -3.62 15.27 -6.38
C ALA A 218 -3.57 16.61 -5.64
N ALA A 219 -4.73 17.24 -5.37
CA ALA A 219 -4.81 18.40 -4.51
C ALA A 219 -4.24 18.17 -3.08
N ARG A 220 -4.17 16.91 -2.63
CA ARG A 220 -3.60 16.55 -1.32
C ARG A 220 -2.10 16.80 -1.23
N TYR A 221 -1.39 16.69 -2.36
CA TYR A 221 0.05 16.92 -2.48
C TYR A 221 0.44 18.41 -2.49
N ARG A 222 -0.53 19.33 -2.51
CA ARG A 222 -0.26 20.77 -2.48
C ARG A 222 0.51 21.14 -1.20
N ASN A 223 1.25 22.24 -1.27
CA ASN A 223 2.08 22.74 -0.17
C ASN A 223 3.15 21.74 0.32
N ASN A 224 3.66 20.90 -0.59
CA ASN A 224 4.71 19.92 -0.33
C ASN A 224 4.34 18.85 0.71
N ARG A 225 3.05 18.52 0.84
CA ARG A 225 2.59 17.40 1.68
C ARG A 225 2.67 16.09 0.90
N PHE A 226 3.85 15.50 0.83
CA PHE A 226 4.10 14.28 0.05
C PHE A 226 4.07 12.99 0.89
N ASP A 227 3.90 13.11 2.21
CA ASP A 227 3.76 12.01 3.18
C ASP A 227 2.38 11.32 3.14
N VAL A 228 1.50 11.75 2.24
CA VAL A 228 0.20 11.12 2.01
C VAL A 228 0.33 9.90 1.08
N PRO A 229 -0.54 8.88 1.22
CA PRO A 229 -0.58 7.75 0.28
C PRO A 229 -0.71 8.20 -1.17
N ALA A 230 -0.06 7.49 -2.09
CA ALA A 230 -0.15 7.79 -3.51
C ALA A 230 -1.41 7.16 -4.14
N LEU A 231 -2.13 7.94 -4.95
CA LEU A 231 -3.12 7.41 -5.88
C LEU A 231 -2.41 6.99 -7.18
N ILE A 232 -2.37 5.68 -7.41
CA ILE A 232 -1.62 5.05 -8.51
C ILE A 232 -2.60 4.69 -9.63
N PRO A 233 -2.52 5.29 -10.83
CA PRO A 233 -3.45 5.01 -11.91
C PRO A 233 -3.08 3.76 -12.72
N GLN A 234 -4.11 3.13 -13.31
CA GLN A 234 -4.00 2.12 -14.36
C GLN A 234 -3.12 0.92 -13.98
N VAL A 235 -3.49 0.24 -12.89
CA VAL A 235 -2.66 -0.78 -12.22
C VAL A 235 -2.99 -2.21 -12.65
N TYR A 236 -1.98 -2.99 -13.02
CA TYR A 236 -2.14 -4.40 -13.36
C TYR A 236 -2.06 -5.29 -12.12
N LEU A 237 -3.19 -5.91 -11.74
CA LEU A 237 -3.26 -6.81 -10.57
C LEU A 237 -3.16 -8.29 -10.93
N HIS A 238 -3.69 -8.68 -12.09
CA HIS A 238 -3.78 -10.08 -12.48
C HIS A 238 -3.13 -10.31 -13.83
N PHE A 239 -2.21 -11.29 -13.87
CA PHE A 239 -1.68 -11.84 -15.11
C PHE A 239 -2.04 -13.31 -15.20
N ASP A 240 -2.79 -13.67 -16.23
CA ASP A 240 -3.09 -15.06 -16.56
C ASP A 240 -2.57 -15.33 -18.00
N PRO A 241 -1.45 -16.06 -18.13
CA PRO A 241 -0.85 -16.42 -19.42
C PRO A 241 -1.65 -17.47 -20.19
N ALA A 242 -2.35 -18.40 -19.51
CA ALA A 242 -3.07 -19.50 -20.15
C ALA A 242 -4.27 -18.97 -20.95
N THR A 243 -5.02 -18.05 -20.36
CA THR A 243 -6.14 -17.40 -21.04
C THR A 243 -5.68 -16.51 -22.20
N GLN A 244 -4.47 -15.93 -22.13
CA GLN A 244 -3.91 -15.17 -23.26
C GLN A 244 -3.53 -16.06 -24.45
N LEU A 245 -2.91 -17.22 -24.19
CA LEU A 245 -2.56 -18.18 -25.24
C LEU A 245 -3.80 -18.79 -25.91
N ALA A 246 -4.82 -19.16 -25.13
CA ALA A 246 -6.06 -19.72 -25.65
C ALA A 246 -6.84 -18.72 -26.56
N ARG A 247 -6.80 -17.42 -26.24
CA ARG A 247 -7.43 -16.36 -27.06
C ARG A 247 -6.69 -16.08 -28.35
N ARG A 248 -5.35 -16.03 -28.31
CA ARG A 248 -4.51 -15.89 -29.51
C ARG A 248 -4.77 -17.05 -30.49
N ALA A 249 -4.89 -18.28 -29.98
CA ALA A 249 -5.15 -19.46 -30.79
C ALA A 249 -6.54 -19.48 -31.44
N THR A 250 -7.54 -18.79 -30.86
CA THR A 250 -8.93 -18.76 -31.36
C THR A 250 -9.24 -17.55 -32.24
N GLY A 251 -8.26 -16.69 -32.54
CA GLY A 251 -8.46 -15.47 -33.33
C GLY A 251 -9.37 -14.43 -32.67
N GLN A 252 -9.74 -14.65 -31.40
CA GLN A 252 -10.55 -13.73 -30.62
C GLN A 252 -9.68 -12.58 -30.13
N ASN A 253 -9.66 -11.48 -30.88
CA ASN A 253 -9.19 -10.17 -30.41
C ASN A 253 -10.21 -9.49 -29.44
N GLY A 254 -11.10 -10.28 -28.81
CA GLY A 254 -12.20 -9.81 -27.99
C GLY A 254 -11.86 -9.75 -26.50
N SER A 255 -12.05 -8.54 -25.93
CA SER A 255 -12.00 -8.07 -24.53
C SER A 255 -10.98 -8.78 -23.61
N PRO A 256 -9.94 -8.11 -23.07
CA PRO A 256 -9.03 -8.68 -22.06
C PRO A 256 -9.78 -9.49 -20.99
N LEU A 257 -9.11 -10.45 -20.34
CA LEU A 257 -9.61 -11.00 -19.07
C LEU A 257 -10.24 -9.88 -18.25
N ALA A 258 -11.48 -10.08 -17.81
CA ALA A 258 -12.23 -9.07 -17.09
C ALA A 258 -11.33 -8.47 -16.00
N ARG A 259 -11.01 -7.18 -16.16
CA ARG A 259 -10.28 -6.35 -15.19
C ARG A 259 -8.93 -6.90 -14.71
N GLN A 260 -8.02 -7.17 -15.64
CA GLN A 260 -6.58 -7.29 -15.29
C GLN A 260 -5.96 -5.98 -14.82
N ARG A 261 -6.52 -4.85 -15.30
CA ARG A 261 -6.11 -3.49 -15.00
C ARG A 261 -7.24 -2.80 -14.21
N MET A 262 -6.90 -2.21 -13.07
CA MET A 262 -7.80 -1.40 -12.25
C MET A 262 -7.54 0.08 -12.51
N ASP A 263 -8.57 0.92 -12.38
CA ASP A 263 -8.44 2.34 -12.68
C ASP A 263 -7.49 3.04 -11.70
N PHE A 264 -7.63 2.81 -10.39
CA PHE A 264 -6.67 3.29 -9.39
C PHE A 264 -6.45 2.34 -8.22
N LEU A 265 -5.27 2.46 -7.61
CA LEU A 265 -4.86 1.77 -6.39
C LEU A 265 -4.29 2.77 -5.38
N ILE A 266 -4.61 2.59 -4.11
CA ILE A 266 -3.91 3.20 -2.97
C ILE A 266 -3.40 2.09 -2.06
N LEU A 267 -2.12 2.17 -1.70
CA LEU A 267 -1.48 1.26 -0.73
C LEU A 267 -1.32 2.01 0.59
N PHE A 268 -2.28 1.87 1.49
CA PHE A 268 -2.24 2.47 2.84
C PHE A 268 -1.33 1.71 3.79
N SER A 269 -1.10 0.42 3.53
CA SER A 269 -0.11 -0.41 4.23
C SER A 269 0.19 -1.65 3.39
N SER A 270 1.07 -2.52 3.88
CA SER A 270 1.29 -3.86 3.31
C SER A 270 0.00 -4.69 3.17
N ARG A 271 -1.06 -4.37 3.95
CA ARG A 271 -2.33 -5.10 4.01
C ARG A 271 -3.55 -4.30 3.56
N HIS A 272 -3.58 -2.99 3.80
CA HIS A 272 -4.71 -2.14 3.43
C HIS A 272 -4.51 -1.61 2.01
N ARG A 273 -5.25 -2.21 1.07
CA ARG A 273 -5.20 -1.87 -0.35
C ARG A 273 -6.57 -1.45 -0.81
N VAL A 274 -6.66 -0.25 -1.35
CA VAL A 274 -7.91 0.31 -1.85
C VAL A 274 -7.85 0.39 -3.35
N VAL A 275 -8.78 -0.27 -4.03
CA VAL A 275 -9.03 -0.13 -5.46
C VAL A 275 -10.18 0.83 -5.66
N LEU A 276 -9.99 1.80 -6.55
CA LEU A 276 -11.04 2.72 -6.99
C LEU A 276 -11.31 2.45 -8.46
N GLU A 277 -12.59 2.35 -8.80
CA GLU A 277 -13.05 2.00 -10.15
C GLU A 277 -14.05 3.05 -10.62
N VAL A 278 -13.88 3.51 -11.85
CA VAL A 278 -14.71 4.53 -12.48
C VAL A 278 -15.62 3.85 -13.50
N ASP A 279 -16.86 3.61 -13.11
CA ASP A 279 -17.81 2.84 -13.90
C ASP A 279 -18.55 3.68 -14.93
N GLY A 280 -18.20 3.49 -16.20
CA GLY A 280 -19.00 3.97 -17.33
C GLY A 280 -19.83 2.86 -17.97
N LYS A 281 -20.73 3.25 -18.89
CA LYS A 281 -21.59 2.31 -19.62
C LYS A 281 -20.83 1.18 -20.30
N GLN A 282 -19.58 1.42 -20.71
CA GLN A 282 -18.70 0.41 -21.29
C GLN A 282 -18.43 -0.80 -20.37
N HIS A 283 -18.66 -0.68 -19.06
CA HIS A 283 -18.47 -1.78 -18.11
C HIS A 283 -19.69 -2.70 -17.98
N TYR A 284 -20.88 -2.24 -18.35
CA TYR A 284 -22.12 -2.99 -18.11
C TYR A 284 -23.11 -2.95 -19.27
N ALA A 285 -22.77 -2.36 -20.42
CA ALA A 285 -23.65 -2.22 -21.57
C ALA A 285 -22.96 -2.63 -22.88
N HIS A 286 -23.77 -3.10 -23.84
CA HIS A 286 -23.38 -3.20 -25.23
C HIS A 286 -23.85 -1.94 -25.97
N GLY A 287 -22.93 -1.02 -26.23
CA GLY A 287 -23.28 0.32 -26.70
C GLY A 287 -24.09 1.06 -25.65
N ASP A 288 -25.34 1.38 -25.97
CA ASP A 288 -26.28 2.07 -25.07
C ASP A 288 -27.27 1.12 -24.36
N VAL A 289 -27.19 -0.19 -24.60
CA VAL A 289 -28.10 -1.18 -24.02
C VAL A 289 -27.43 -1.90 -22.86
N ALA A 290 -27.97 -1.73 -21.66
CA ALA A 290 -27.47 -2.42 -20.46
C ALA A 290 -27.54 -3.95 -20.62
N SER A 291 -26.52 -4.63 -20.14
CA SER A 291 -26.36 -6.09 -20.19
C SER A 291 -26.30 -6.65 -18.76
N PRO A 292 -27.34 -7.37 -18.30
CA PRO A 292 -27.31 -8.04 -17.00
C PRO A 292 -26.12 -8.99 -16.82
N LYS A 293 -25.62 -9.56 -17.93
CA LYS A 293 -24.42 -10.41 -17.94
C LYS A 293 -23.15 -9.62 -17.65
N LEU A 294 -22.90 -8.52 -18.35
CA LEU A 294 -21.73 -7.68 -18.11
C LEU A 294 -21.75 -7.10 -16.68
N TYR A 295 -22.93 -6.69 -16.23
CA TYR A 295 -23.13 -6.27 -14.84
C TYR A 295 -22.79 -7.39 -13.84
N SER A 296 -23.27 -8.61 -14.06
CA SER A 296 -23.03 -9.74 -13.14
C SER A 296 -21.55 -10.15 -13.09
N GLU A 297 -20.86 -10.13 -14.23
CA GLU A 297 -19.40 -10.31 -14.32
C GLU A 297 -18.65 -9.21 -13.55
N MET A 298 -19.07 -7.96 -13.72
CA MET A 298 -18.49 -6.81 -13.02
C MET A 298 -18.58 -6.95 -11.50
N VAL A 299 -19.75 -7.31 -10.96
CA VAL A 299 -19.92 -7.45 -9.51
C VAL A 299 -19.29 -8.75 -8.98
N ALA A 300 -19.09 -9.77 -9.81
CA ALA A 300 -18.36 -10.97 -9.43
C ALA A 300 -16.88 -10.69 -9.19
N GLU A 301 -16.24 -9.89 -10.05
CA GLU A 301 -14.85 -9.47 -9.87
C GLU A 301 -14.65 -8.58 -8.63
N ASP A 302 -15.61 -7.69 -8.34
CA ASP A 302 -15.60 -6.91 -7.10
C ASP A 302 -15.59 -7.82 -5.86
N ARG A 303 -16.50 -8.82 -5.83
CA ARG A 303 -16.51 -9.80 -4.74
C ARG A 303 -15.20 -10.58 -4.65
N ARG A 304 -14.61 -10.98 -5.78
CA ARG A 304 -13.33 -11.70 -5.81
C ARG A 304 -12.21 -10.87 -5.19
N LEU A 305 -12.10 -9.59 -5.56
CA LEU A 305 -11.11 -8.67 -4.96
C LEU A 305 -11.33 -8.49 -3.46
N ARG A 306 -12.58 -8.25 -3.05
CA ARG A 306 -12.92 -8.08 -1.63
C ARG A 306 -12.61 -9.32 -0.80
N LEU A 307 -12.89 -10.52 -1.33
CA LEU A 307 -12.54 -11.78 -0.67
C LEU A 307 -11.03 -12.02 -0.57
N THR A 308 -10.22 -11.39 -1.43
CA THR A 308 -8.75 -11.38 -1.30
C THR A 308 -8.21 -10.29 -0.37
N GLY A 309 -9.08 -9.50 0.25
CA GLY A 309 -8.74 -8.49 1.25
C GLY A 309 -8.57 -7.06 0.72
N TYR A 310 -8.87 -6.81 -0.56
CA TYR A 310 -8.94 -5.44 -1.08
C TYR A 310 -10.20 -4.74 -0.61
N GLU A 311 -10.12 -3.44 -0.36
CA GLU A 311 -11.30 -2.60 -0.34
C GLU A 311 -11.54 -2.04 -1.74
N VAL A 312 -12.78 -2.12 -2.22
CA VAL A 312 -13.14 -1.69 -3.58
C VAL A 312 -14.26 -0.67 -3.51
N TYR A 313 -14.01 0.53 -4.06
CA TYR A 313 -14.99 1.60 -4.17
C TYR A 313 -15.22 1.93 -5.64
N ARG A 314 -16.49 2.02 -6.04
CA ARG A 314 -16.92 2.27 -7.42
C ARG A 314 -17.62 3.61 -7.49
N PHE A 315 -17.24 4.44 -8.45
CA PHE A 315 -17.88 5.71 -8.77
C PHE A 315 -18.59 5.59 -10.11
N GLY A 316 -19.86 5.93 -10.14
CA GLY A 316 -20.62 5.94 -11.39
C GLY A 316 -20.24 7.12 -12.27
N GLY A 317 -20.14 6.92 -13.58
CA GLY A 317 -19.88 8.00 -14.51
C GLY A 317 -20.89 9.15 -14.41
N ALA A 318 -22.16 8.85 -14.12
CA ALA A 318 -23.18 9.87 -13.90
C ALA A 318 -22.91 10.74 -12.65
N GLU A 319 -22.40 10.13 -11.59
CA GLU A 319 -22.02 10.82 -10.34
C GLU A 319 -20.79 11.72 -10.57
N LEU A 320 -19.81 11.24 -11.34
CA LEU A 320 -18.59 12.00 -11.65
C LEU A 320 -18.79 13.12 -12.67
N MET A 321 -19.91 13.11 -13.40
CA MET A 321 -20.31 14.17 -14.33
C MET A 321 -21.24 15.21 -13.70
N ALA A 322 -21.68 15.00 -12.46
CA ALA A 322 -22.58 15.92 -11.78
C ALA A 322 -21.85 17.18 -11.28
N ASP A 323 -22.60 18.27 -11.14
CA ASP A 323 -22.12 19.47 -10.46
C ASP A 323 -21.73 19.10 -9.02
N GLY A 324 -20.54 19.52 -8.59
CA GLY A 324 -20.01 19.21 -7.26
C GLY A 324 -19.28 17.86 -7.13
N ALA A 325 -19.10 17.09 -8.21
CA ALA A 325 -18.36 15.82 -8.18
C ALA A 325 -16.96 15.93 -7.55
N ALA A 326 -16.24 17.03 -7.79
CA ALA A 326 -14.93 17.29 -7.16
C ALA A 326 -15.03 17.42 -5.63
N GLN A 327 -16.08 18.06 -5.11
CA GLN A 327 -16.28 18.18 -3.66
C GLN A 327 -16.64 16.82 -3.05
N MET A 328 -17.54 16.07 -3.69
CA MET A 328 -17.89 14.71 -3.26
C MET A 328 -16.66 13.81 -3.19
N LEU A 329 -15.80 13.83 -4.22
CA LEU A 329 -14.55 13.07 -4.24
C LEU A 329 -13.59 13.52 -3.14
N ALA A 330 -13.48 14.83 -2.90
CA ALA A 330 -12.65 15.36 -1.82
C ALA A 330 -13.12 14.84 -0.46
N ASP A 331 -14.43 14.92 -0.18
CA ASP A 331 -15.04 14.44 1.07
C ASP A 331 -14.89 12.93 1.23
N PHE A 332 -15.08 12.17 0.14
CA PHE A 332 -14.86 10.72 0.14
C PHE A 332 -13.42 10.37 0.50
N PHE A 333 -12.44 11.02 -0.11
CA PHE A 333 -11.04 10.72 0.15
C PHE A 333 -10.60 11.12 1.57
N ASP A 334 -11.22 12.15 2.17
CA ASP A 334 -10.99 12.49 3.57
C ASP A 334 -11.56 11.43 4.51
N GLN A 335 -12.78 10.96 4.26
CA GLN A 335 -13.39 9.85 5.02
C GLN A 335 -12.62 8.54 4.84
N LEU A 336 -12.15 8.25 3.62
CA LEU A 336 -11.32 7.09 3.33
C LEU A 336 -10.01 7.16 4.12
N ALA A 337 -9.34 8.31 4.12
CA ALA A 337 -8.12 8.49 4.89
C ALA A 337 -8.34 8.38 6.40
N GLU A 338 -9.49 8.84 6.92
CA GLU A 338 -9.85 8.65 8.33
C GLU A 338 -10.15 7.19 8.67
N ARG A 339 -10.77 6.44 7.77
CA ARG A 339 -11.05 5.01 7.97
C ARG A 339 -9.80 4.13 7.89
N MET A 340 -8.83 4.53 7.06
CA MET A 340 -7.57 3.79 6.87
C MET A 340 -6.50 4.15 7.90
N ARG A 341 -6.79 5.17 8.73
CA ARG A 341 -6.12 5.42 10.00
C ARG A 341 -6.62 4.41 11.04
#